data_AF-Q5C1N6-F1
#
_entry.id   AF-Q5C1N6-F1
#
_cell.length_a   1.000
_cell.length_b   1.000
_cell.length_c   1.000
_cell.angle_alpha   90.00
_cell.angle_beta   90.00
_cell.angle_gamma   90.00
#
_symmetry.space_group_name_H-M   'P 1'
#
loop_
_entity.id
_entity.type
_entity.pdbx_description
1 polymer ?
#
loop_
_entity_poly.entity_id
_entity_poly.type
_entity_poly.pdbx_seq_one_letter_code
_entity_poly.pdbx_strand_id
1 'polypeptide(L)'
;MQNWVTVFGTPITITTDRGAQFESELFNSLAKLLGSNRTRCTAYYPQANGMVERFRRQLNAALISHSDPSQLTKFLQLVVLGIQTAVKTDSQCSASELVFGTTLRLPGEFINPHTDSKTLDLETYADQLRNQMSKLNPINTHEQSRATFLPKDLSNCSHVWIRCDKIKAPLSPPFEGPLKVTSRKPKYFVIQKQGNIDSV
;
A
#
# COMPACT_ATOMS: atom_id res chain seq x y z
N MET A 1 12.45 8.86 -4.97
CA MET A 1 12.17 9.67 -3.75
C MET A 1 12.35 11.17 -3.97
N GLN A 2 13.20 11.62 -4.91
CA GLN A 2 13.52 13.04 -5.13
C GLN A 2 12.30 13.95 -5.33
N ASN A 3 11.22 13.44 -5.96
CA ASN A 3 10.01 14.22 -6.19
C ASN A 3 8.88 13.93 -5.19
N TRP A 4 8.99 12.90 -4.35
CA TRP A 4 7.89 12.58 -3.42
C TRP A 4 7.84 13.59 -2.28
N VAL A 5 8.98 13.83 -1.63
CA VAL A 5 9.08 14.74 -0.48
C VAL A 5 8.72 16.18 -0.88
N THR A 6 9.09 16.60 -2.09
CA THR A 6 8.77 17.95 -2.58
C THR A 6 7.30 18.14 -2.93
N VAL A 7 6.58 17.06 -3.29
CA VAL A 7 5.18 17.13 -3.71
C VAL A 7 4.22 16.81 -2.57
N PHE A 8 4.53 15.82 -1.73
CA PHE A 8 3.63 15.30 -0.68
C PHE A 8 4.17 15.48 0.74
N GLY A 9 5.39 16.00 0.88
CA GLY A 9 6.06 16.07 2.17
C GLY A 9 6.62 14.73 2.64
N THR A 10 7.11 14.73 3.87
CA THR A 10 7.80 13.59 4.46
C THR A 10 6.81 12.67 5.19
N PRO A 11 6.74 11.37 4.86
CA PRO A 11 5.83 10.46 5.53
C PRO A 11 6.25 10.24 6.99
N ILE A 12 5.28 10.17 7.91
CA ILE A 12 5.53 9.83 9.31
C ILE A 12 5.91 8.36 9.45
N THR A 13 5.24 7.48 8.70
CA THR A 13 5.46 6.03 8.74
C THR A 13 5.57 5.48 7.32
N ILE A 14 6.57 4.65 7.08
CA ILE A 14 6.77 3.92 5.83
C ILE A 14 6.61 2.44 6.10
N THR A 15 5.62 1.81 5.48
CA THR A 15 5.41 0.36 5.55
C THR A 15 6.04 -0.31 4.33
N THR A 16 6.97 -1.24 4.54
CA THR A 16 7.62 -2.00 3.46
C THR A 16 7.51 -3.50 3.71
N ASP A 17 7.73 -4.28 2.65
CA ASP A 17 8.06 -5.70 2.80
C ASP A 17 9.52 -5.88 3.25
N ARG A 18 9.97 -7.13 3.30
CA ARG A 18 11.33 -7.51 3.67
C ARG A 18 12.26 -7.68 2.46
N GLY A 19 11.98 -6.99 1.36
CA GLY A 19 12.85 -6.97 0.20
C GLY A 19 14.24 -6.41 0.55
N ALA A 20 15.30 -6.98 -0.01
CA ALA A 20 16.68 -6.59 0.30
C ALA A 20 16.96 -5.08 0.10
N GLN A 21 16.28 -4.46 -0.87
CA GLN A 21 16.39 -3.02 -1.14
C GLN A 21 15.89 -2.18 0.06
N PHE A 22 14.79 -2.60 0.68
CA PHE A 22 14.20 -1.92 1.82
C PHE A 22 14.90 -2.25 3.12
N GLU A 23 15.61 -3.39 3.21
CA GLU A 23 16.42 -3.75 4.38
C GLU A 23 17.84 -3.17 4.36
N SER A 24 18.26 -2.56 3.25
CA SER A 24 19.57 -1.95 3.13
C SER A 24 19.84 -0.89 4.22
N GLU A 25 21.11 -0.75 4.60
CA GLU A 25 21.56 0.30 5.51
C GLU A 25 21.24 1.69 4.95
N LEU A 26 21.40 1.86 3.64
CA LEU A 26 21.05 3.09 2.92
C LEU A 26 19.60 3.50 3.16
N PHE A 27 18.65 2.57 3.02
CA PHE A 27 17.23 2.86 3.22
C PHE A 27 16.93 3.20 4.70
N ASN A 28 17.57 2.50 5.64
CA ASN A 28 17.45 2.81 7.06
C ASN A 28 17.95 4.23 7.38
N SER A 29 19.12 4.60 6.88
CA SER A 29 19.72 5.92 7.10
C SER A 29 18.86 7.02 6.48
N LEU A 30 18.31 6.78 5.29
CA LEU A 30 17.41 7.72 4.62
C LEU A 30 16.09 7.91 5.39
N ALA A 31 15.46 6.82 5.85
CA ALA A 31 14.23 6.90 6.64
C ALA A 31 14.46 7.67 7.96
N LYS A 32 15.60 7.43 8.63
CA LYS A 32 16.00 8.19 9.83
C LYS A 32 16.23 9.67 9.54
N LEU A 33 16.91 10.00 8.44
CA LEU A 33 17.16 11.39 8.03
C LEU A 33 15.85 12.14 7.76
N LEU A 34 14.88 11.45 7.17
CA LEU A 34 13.54 11.96 6.94
C LEU A 34 12.68 12.00 8.22
N GLY A 35 13.12 11.43 9.34
CA GLY A 35 12.31 11.29 10.55
C GLY A 35 11.13 10.33 10.41
N SER A 36 11.14 9.48 9.38
CA SER A 36 10.10 8.49 9.10
C SER A 36 10.33 7.20 9.89
N ASN A 37 9.28 6.71 10.55
CA ASN A 37 9.30 5.40 11.19
C ASN A 37 9.11 4.28 10.15
N ARG A 38 10.02 3.31 10.10
CA ARG A 38 9.91 2.17 9.18
C ARG A 38 9.20 0.99 9.84
N THR A 39 8.08 0.56 9.26
CA THR A 39 7.35 -0.66 9.66
C THR A 39 7.54 -1.75 8.63
N ARG A 40 7.88 -2.96 9.08
CA ARG A 40 8.09 -4.13 8.19
C ARG A 40 6.88 -5.04 8.23
N CYS A 41 6.45 -5.53 7.07
CA CYS A 41 5.49 -6.63 7.00
C CYS A 41 6.14 -7.91 7.55
N THR A 42 5.34 -8.77 8.19
CA THR A 42 5.79 -10.09 8.62
C THR A 42 6.17 -10.93 7.41
N ALA A 43 7.13 -11.85 7.58
CA ALA A 43 7.51 -12.74 6.49
C ALA A 43 6.30 -13.61 6.09
N TYR A 44 6.18 -13.88 4.78
CA TYR A 44 5.13 -14.75 4.22
C TYR A 44 3.68 -14.27 4.44
N TYR A 45 3.49 -12.99 4.79
CA TYR A 45 2.16 -12.38 4.92
C TYR A 45 1.99 -11.17 3.97
N PRO A 46 1.93 -11.40 2.64
CA PRO A 46 1.81 -10.33 1.64
C PRO A 46 0.56 -9.47 1.83
N GLN A 47 -0.48 -10.00 2.48
CA GLN A 47 -1.71 -9.28 2.79
C GLN A 47 -1.47 -8.01 3.63
N ALA A 48 -0.41 -7.98 4.46
CA ALA A 48 -0.05 -6.76 5.21
C ALA A 48 0.35 -5.59 4.29
N ASN A 49 0.84 -5.85 3.08
CA ASN A 49 1.13 -4.84 2.07
C ASN A 49 0.04 -4.78 0.97
N GLY A 50 -1.17 -5.25 1.28
CA GLY A 50 -2.22 -5.49 0.30
C GLY A 50 -2.65 -4.26 -0.50
N MET A 51 -2.53 -3.04 0.04
CA MET A 51 -2.89 -1.81 -0.68
C MET A 51 -1.94 -1.55 -1.86
N VAL A 52 -0.63 -1.69 -1.64
CA VAL A 52 0.38 -1.53 -2.70
C VAL A 52 0.24 -2.66 -3.72
N GLU A 53 -0.02 -3.90 -3.27
CA GLU A 53 -0.22 -5.03 -4.19
C GLU A 53 -1.47 -4.89 -5.05
N ARG A 54 -2.59 -4.40 -4.49
CA ARG A 54 -3.82 -4.09 -5.23
C ARG A 54 -3.57 -2.99 -6.26
N PHE A 55 -2.87 -1.92 -5.87
CA PHE A 55 -2.47 -0.85 -6.79
C PHE A 55 -1.57 -1.40 -7.92
N ARG A 56 -0.57 -2.22 -7.59
CA ARG A 56 0.32 -2.85 -8.59
C ARG A 56 -0.48 -3.68 -9.60
N ARG A 57 -1.49 -4.42 -9.15
CA ARG A 57 -2.37 -5.19 -10.03
C ARG A 57 -3.14 -4.29 -11.00
N GLN A 58 -3.72 -3.20 -10.51
CA GLN A 58 -4.42 -2.21 -11.32
C GLN A 58 -3.48 -1.57 -12.36
N LEU A 59 -2.28 -1.18 -11.92
CA LEU A 59 -1.26 -0.59 -12.79
C LEU A 59 -0.86 -1.56 -13.91
N ASN A 60 -0.58 -2.83 -13.58
CA ASN A 60 -0.21 -3.83 -14.58
C ASN A 60 -1.35 -4.07 -15.57
N ALA A 61 -2.60 -4.15 -15.11
CA ALA A 61 -3.75 -4.31 -16.00
C ALA A 61 -3.88 -3.14 -16.98
N ALA A 62 -3.69 -1.90 -16.49
CA ALA A 62 -3.71 -0.71 -17.34
C ALA A 62 -2.54 -0.69 -18.34
N LEU A 63 -1.34 -1.10 -17.93
CA LEU A 63 -0.18 -1.17 -18.83
C LEU A 63 -0.33 -2.24 -19.91
N ILE A 64 -0.86 -3.42 -19.58
CA ILE A 64 -1.09 -4.51 -20.56
C ILE A 64 -2.12 -4.09 -21.61
N SER A 65 -3.07 -3.21 -21.27
CA SER A 65 -4.04 -2.69 -22.23
C SER A 65 -3.42 -1.81 -23.32
N HIS A 66 -2.20 -1.29 -23.12
CA HIS A 66 -1.49 -0.52 -24.11
C HIS A 66 -0.63 -1.44 -24.98
N SER A 67 -0.89 -1.45 -26.28
CA SER A 67 -0.39 -2.47 -27.22
C SER A 67 1.09 -2.35 -27.60
N ASP A 68 1.78 -1.26 -27.22
CA ASP A 68 3.17 -1.00 -27.63
C ASP A 68 4.15 -0.98 -26.44
N PRO A 69 4.95 -2.05 -26.25
CA PRO A 69 5.96 -2.14 -25.20
C PRO A 69 7.05 -1.06 -25.29
N SER A 70 7.32 -0.53 -26.48
CA SER A 70 8.41 0.42 -26.71
C SER A 70 8.14 1.81 -26.12
N GLN A 71 6.87 2.13 -25.90
CA GLN A 71 6.42 3.43 -25.38
C GLN A 71 5.97 3.39 -23.92
N LEU A 72 6.16 2.26 -23.24
CA LEU A 72 5.64 2.02 -21.89
C LEU A 72 6.07 3.11 -20.89
N THR A 73 7.32 3.59 -20.97
CA THR A 73 7.84 4.68 -20.12
C THR A 73 7.10 6.00 -20.34
N LYS A 74 6.66 6.28 -21.59
CA LYS A 74 5.92 7.51 -21.91
C LYS A 74 4.47 7.43 -21.42
N PHE A 75 3.85 6.26 -21.56
CA PHE A 75 2.48 6.05 -21.13
C PHE A 75 2.34 5.84 -19.62
N LEU A 76 3.41 5.44 -18.92
CA LEU A 76 3.38 5.20 -17.48
C LEU A 76 2.84 6.41 -16.70
N GLN A 77 3.29 7.63 -17.04
CA GLN A 77 2.82 8.84 -16.36
C GLN A 77 1.34 9.13 -16.66
N LEU A 78 0.90 8.88 -17.89
CA LEU A 78 -0.50 9.06 -18.30
C LEU A 78 -1.42 8.04 -17.62
N VAL A 79 -0.98 6.78 -17.53
CA VAL A 79 -1.70 5.70 -16.84
C VAL A 79 -1.81 6.00 -15.35
N VAL A 80 -0.72 6.45 -14.72
CA VAL A 80 -0.75 6.86 -13.30
C VAL A 80 -1.71 8.03 -13.08
N LEU A 81 -1.69 9.04 -13.96
CA LEU A 81 -2.63 10.16 -13.91
C LEU A 81 -4.09 9.68 -14.04
N GLY A 82 -4.37 8.78 -14.98
CA GLY A 82 -5.69 8.19 -15.15
C GLY A 82 -6.16 7.42 -13.91
N ILE A 83 -5.28 6.62 -13.30
CA ILE A 83 -5.60 5.90 -12.05
C ILE A 83 -5.83 6.86 -10.88
N GLN A 84 -5.07 7.96 -10.80
CA GLN A 84 -5.20 8.95 -9.73
C GLN A 84 -6.47 9.78 -9.83
N THR A 85 -6.93 10.08 -11.05
CA THR A 85 -8.11 10.90 -11.34
C THR A 85 -9.40 10.08 -11.50
N ALA A 86 -9.29 8.76 -11.67
CA ALA A 86 -10.45 7.89 -11.70
C ALA A 86 -11.21 7.91 -10.36
N VAL A 87 -12.48 8.28 -10.41
CA VAL A 87 -13.39 8.22 -9.26
C VAL A 87 -13.64 6.76 -8.90
N LYS A 88 -13.37 6.39 -7.66
CA LYS A 88 -13.71 5.06 -7.17
C LYS A 88 -15.16 5.02 -6.71
N THR A 89 -15.88 3.97 -7.09
CA THR A 89 -17.32 3.83 -6.84
C THR A 89 -17.66 3.64 -5.36
N ASP A 90 -16.72 3.12 -4.57
CA ASP A 90 -16.85 2.92 -3.12
C ASP A 90 -16.69 4.22 -2.33
N SER A 91 -15.71 5.06 -2.70
CA SER A 91 -15.45 6.34 -2.02
C SER A 91 -16.12 7.56 -2.65
N GLN A 92 -16.66 7.44 -3.86
CA GLN A 92 -17.23 8.55 -4.65
C GLN A 92 -16.27 9.73 -4.85
N CYS A 93 -14.97 9.49 -4.68
CA CYS A 93 -13.88 10.43 -4.87
C CYS A 93 -12.67 9.73 -5.49
N SER A 94 -11.85 10.49 -6.22
CA SER A 94 -10.59 10.07 -6.80
C SER A 94 -9.42 10.19 -5.81
N ALA A 95 -8.32 9.49 -6.09
CA ALA A 95 -7.14 9.57 -5.21
C ALA A 95 -6.50 10.95 -5.22
N SER A 96 -6.51 11.66 -6.36
CA SER A 96 -5.96 13.01 -6.42
C SER A 96 -6.81 14.04 -5.69
N GLU A 97 -8.14 13.92 -5.73
CA GLU A 97 -9.04 14.77 -4.92
C GLU A 97 -8.79 14.59 -3.43
N LEU A 98 -8.58 13.35 -2.97
CA LEU A 98 -8.28 13.08 -1.57
C LEU A 98 -6.95 13.67 -1.10
N VAL A 99 -5.97 13.75 -1.99
CA VAL A 99 -4.62 14.22 -1.65
C VAL A 99 -4.50 15.74 -1.76
N PHE A 100 -5.05 16.33 -2.82
CA PHE A 100 -4.90 17.76 -3.12
C PHE A 100 -6.12 18.59 -2.70
N GLY A 101 -7.22 17.93 -2.39
CA GLY A 101 -8.48 18.60 -2.10
C GLY A 101 -9.19 19.18 -3.32
N THR A 102 -8.72 18.92 -4.53
CA THR A 102 -9.38 19.40 -5.74
C THR A 102 -9.27 18.36 -6.84
N THR A 103 -10.18 18.41 -7.82
CA THR A 103 -10.01 17.65 -9.05
C THR A 103 -8.77 18.13 -9.79
N LEU A 104 -8.01 17.20 -10.36
CA LEU A 104 -6.92 17.57 -11.27
C LEU A 104 -7.50 17.89 -12.63
N ARG A 105 -7.04 18.98 -13.24
CA ARG A 105 -7.40 19.36 -14.61
C ARG A 105 -6.66 18.45 -15.59
N LEU A 106 -7.40 17.67 -16.37
CA LEU A 106 -6.82 16.75 -17.34
C LEU A 106 -6.53 17.45 -18.68
N PRO A 107 -5.43 17.10 -19.39
CA PRO A 107 -5.13 17.66 -20.70
C PRO A 107 -6.28 17.57 -21.72
N GLY A 108 -7.10 16.50 -21.65
CA GLY A 108 -8.26 16.31 -22.52
C GLY A 108 -9.40 17.32 -22.27
N GLU A 109 -9.47 17.94 -21.10
CA GLU A 109 -10.47 18.98 -20.80
C GLU A 109 -10.15 20.30 -21.51
N PHE A 110 -8.89 20.56 -21.84
CA PHE A 110 -8.45 21.79 -22.53
C PHE A 110 -8.72 21.76 -24.03
N ILE A 111 -8.83 20.58 -24.62
CA ILE A 111 -9.00 20.40 -26.08
C ILE A 111 -10.50 20.44 -26.45
N ASN A 112 -11.39 20.58 -25.46
CA ASN A 112 -12.83 20.59 -25.69
C ASN A 112 -13.30 22.02 -26.03
N PRO A 113 -13.76 22.31 -27.27
CA PRO A 113 -14.09 23.67 -27.72
C PRO A 113 -15.40 24.24 -27.11
N HIS A 114 -16.02 23.56 -26.14
CA HIS A 114 -17.34 23.91 -25.60
C HIS A 114 -17.37 24.24 -24.10
N THR A 115 -16.22 24.52 -23.47
CA THR A 115 -16.24 24.89 -22.05
C THR A 115 -16.49 26.38 -21.89
N ASP A 116 -17.76 26.78 -21.87
CA ASP A 116 -18.19 28.07 -21.34
C ASP A 116 -17.62 28.23 -19.93
N SER A 117 -16.68 29.16 -19.79
CA SER A 117 -16.02 29.48 -18.54
C SER A 117 -17.02 30.16 -17.60
N LYS A 118 -17.82 29.37 -16.88
CA LYS A 118 -18.53 29.86 -15.70
C LYS A 118 -17.48 30.20 -14.67
N THR A 119 -17.34 31.49 -14.38
CA THR A 119 -16.55 32.03 -13.26
C THR A 119 -16.96 31.31 -11.98
N LEU A 120 -16.10 30.41 -11.52
CA LEU A 120 -16.29 29.70 -10.26
C LEU A 120 -16.14 30.71 -9.12
N ASP A 121 -17.22 30.92 -8.38
CA ASP A 121 -17.21 31.72 -7.17
C ASP A 121 -16.39 30.98 -6.09
N LEU A 122 -15.25 31.59 -5.73
CA LEU A 122 -14.20 30.95 -4.95
C LEU A 122 -14.63 30.60 -3.52
N GLU A 123 -15.52 31.41 -2.93
CA GLU A 123 -16.08 31.16 -1.60
C GLU A 123 -17.03 29.96 -1.62
N THR A 124 -17.89 29.89 -2.64
CA THR A 124 -18.82 28.77 -2.81
C THR A 124 -18.07 27.44 -3.03
N TYR A 125 -16.94 27.46 -3.76
CA TYR A 125 -16.10 26.27 -3.96
C TYR A 125 -15.44 25.80 -2.66
N ALA A 126 -14.92 26.72 -1.85
CA ALA A 126 -14.28 26.39 -0.58
C ALA A 126 -15.26 25.72 0.39
N ASP A 127 -16.51 26.20 0.46
CA ASP A 127 -17.55 25.61 1.31
C ASP A 127 -18.08 24.28 0.78
N GLN A 128 -18.20 24.15 -0.55
CA GLN A 128 -18.51 22.86 -1.19
C GLN A 128 -17.42 21.83 -0.90
N LEU A 129 -16.15 22.23 -1.03
CA LEU A 129 -15.02 21.35 -0.77
C LEU A 129 -14.95 20.94 0.70
N ARG A 130 -15.13 21.89 1.62
CA ARG A 130 -15.15 21.62 3.07
C ARG A 130 -16.28 20.63 3.42
N ASN A 131 -17.45 20.78 2.80
CA ASN A 131 -18.57 19.86 2.96
C ASN A 131 -18.35 18.48 2.31
N GLN A 132 -17.56 18.38 1.24
CA GLN A 132 -17.19 17.09 0.65
C GLN A 132 -16.13 16.39 1.49
N MET A 133 -15.07 17.10 1.89
CA MET A 133 -14.03 16.57 2.78
C MET A 133 -14.59 16.13 4.13
N SER A 134 -15.57 16.84 4.70
CA SER A 134 -16.20 16.44 5.96
C SER A 134 -17.04 15.17 5.83
N LYS A 135 -17.46 14.80 4.62
CA LYS A 135 -18.17 13.53 4.33
C LYS A 135 -17.21 12.37 4.06
N LEU A 136 -15.96 12.69 3.71
CA LEU A 136 -14.89 11.73 3.54
C LEU A 136 -14.31 11.36 4.90
N ASN A 137 -15.09 10.61 5.68
CA ASN A 137 -14.53 9.92 6.83
C ASN A 137 -13.55 8.87 6.31
N PRO A 138 -12.38 8.69 6.96
CA PRO A 138 -11.56 7.51 6.71
C PRO A 138 -12.48 6.30 6.90
N ILE A 139 -12.80 5.63 5.80
CA ILE A 139 -13.54 4.39 5.84
C ILE A 139 -12.64 3.47 6.65
N ASN A 140 -13.10 3.07 7.84
CA ASN A 140 -12.44 2.03 8.61
C ASN A 140 -12.12 0.93 7.62
N THR A 141 -10.83 0.64 7.43
CA THR A 141 -10.40 -0.44 6.54
C THR A 141 -11.25 -1.63 6.96
N HIS A 142 -12.16 -2.08 6.07
CA HIS A 142 -13.21 -3.02 6.45
C HIS A 142 -12.61 -4.04 7.40
N GLU A 143 -12.98 -3.99 8.69
CA GLU A 143 -12.44 -4.94 9.64
C GLU A 143 -12.98 -6.28 9.17
N GLN A 144 -12.14 -7.02 8.45
CA GLN A 144 -12.35 -8.43 8.23
C GLN A 144 -12.06 -9.10 9.57
N SER A 145 -12.87 -8.79 10.58
CA SER A 145 -13.06 -9.61 11.77
C SER A 145 -13.89 -10.82 11.33
N ARG A 146 -13.32 -11.62 10.43
CA ARG A 146 -13.68 -13.03 10.47
C ARG A 146 -13.07 -13.54 11.77
N ALA A 147 -13.89 -14.15 12.62
CA ALA A 147 -13.39 -14.92 13.73
C ALA A 147 -12.51 -16.04 13.15
N THR A 148 -11.21 -15.79 13.06
CA THR A 148 -10.26 -16.80 12.64
C THR A 148 -10.22 -17.82 13.77
N PHE A 149 -10.60 -19.06 13.47
CA PHE A 149 -10.46 -20.14 14.45
C PHE A 149 -8.98 -20.26 14.80
N LEU A 150 -8.62 -19.83 16.00
CA LEU A 150 -7.29 -20.00 16.56
C LEU A 150 -7.37 -21.17 17.54
N PRO A 151 -6.73 -22.32 17.25
CA PRO A 151 -6.61 -23.41 18.21
C PRO A 151 -6.16 -22.88 19.57
N LYS A 152 -6.85 -23.27 20.65
CA LYS A 152 -6.52 -22.83 22.02
C LYS A 152 -5.07 -23.16 22.39
N ASP A 153 -4.54 -24.24 21.83
CA ASP A 153 -3.17 -24.70 22.06
C ASP A 153 -2.10 -23.70 21.57
N LEU A 154 -2.42 -22.83 20.59
CA LEU A 154 -1.50 -21.77 20.14
C LEU A 154 -1.25 -20.69 21.20
N SER A 155 -2.16 -20.54 22.17
CA SER A 155 -1.97 -19.60 23.27
C SER A 155 -0.84 -20.03 24.21
N ASN A 156 -0.66 -21.35 24.39
CA ASN A 156 0.25 -21.94 25.37
C ASN A 156 1.42 -22.72 24.74
N CYS A 157 1.49 -22.84 23.41
CA CYS A 157 2.50 -23.66 22.74
C CYS A 157 3.93 -23.10 22.92
N SER A 158 4.88 -23.93 23.34
CA SER A 158 6.29 -23.51 23.47
C SER A 158 7.00 -23.40 22.12
N HIS A 159 6.57 -24.20 21.14
CA HIS A 159 7.13 -24.24 19.80
C HIS A 159 6.03 -24.26 18.73
N VAL A 160 6.36 -23.77 17.54
CA VAL A 160 5.47 -23.72 16.37
C VAL A 160 6.17 -24.26 15.12
N TRP A 161 5.37 -24.82 14.21
CA TRP A 161 5.79 -25.19 12.87
C TRP A 161 5.42 -24.07 11.90
N ILE A 162 6.37 -23.63 11.09
CA ILE A 162 6.15 -22.56 10.10
C ILE A 162 5.99 -23.17 8.72
N ARG A 163 4.95 -22.76 8.00
CA ARG A 163 4.77 -23.13 6.61
C ARG A 163 5.85 -22.47 5.75
N CYS A 164 6.57 -23.26 4.98
CA CYS A 164 7.56 -22.74 4.03
C CYS A 164 6.88 -22.56 2.66
N ASP A 165 6.63 -21.32 2.27
CA ASP A 165 6.01 -20.97 0.97
C ASP A 165 7.03 -20.59 -0.12
N LYS A 166 8.33 -20.82 0.13
CA LYS A 166 9.37 -20.69 -0.90
C LYS A 166 9.18 -21.75 -1.98
N ILE A 167 9.64 -21.47 -3.20
CA ILE A 167 9.77 -22.49 -4.26
C ILE A 167 10.68 -23.59 -3.72
N LYS A 168 10.21 -24.84 -3.73
CA LYS A 168 10.95 -25.97 -3.20
C LYS A 168 11.17 -27.06 -4.24
N ALA A 169 12.18 -27.87 -3.99
CA ALA A 169 12.36 -29.13 -4.68
C ALA A 169 11.14 -30.06 -4.45
N PRO A 170 10.83 -30.95 -5.40
CA PRO A 170 9.82 -31.99 -5.22
C PRO A 170 10.05 -32.76 -3.91
N LEU A 171 8.96 -33.13 -3.22
CA LEU A 171 8.97 -33.93 -1.97
C LEU A 171 9.65 -33.28 -0.75
N SER A 172 9.94 -31.99 -0.79
CA SER A 172 10.42 -31.26 0.38
C SER A 172 9.31 -30.99 1.41
N PRO A 173 9.63 -30.99 2.72
CA PRO A 173 8.63 -30.86 3.76
C PRO A 173 7.90 -29.50 3.67
N PRO A 174 6.56 -29.46 3.80
CA PRO A 174 5.79 -28.24 3.71
C PRO A 174 6.07 -27.26 4.86
N PHE A 175 6.47 -27.79 6.03
CA PHE A 175 6.70 -27.02 7.24
C PHE A 175 8.15 -27.16 7.75
N GLU A 176 8.64 -26.13 8.42
CA GLU A 176 9.91 -26.09 9.12
C GLU A 176 9.66 -25.91 10.61
N GLY A 177 10.35 -26.69 11.45
CA GLY A 177 10.17 -26.64 12.89
C GLY A 177 10.59 -27.94 13.60
N PRO A 178 10.30 -28.04 14.90
CA PRO A 178 9.61 -27.05 15.75
C PRO A 178 10.52 -25.87 16.16
N LEU A 179 10.04 -24.62 16.02
CA LEU A 179 10.77 -23.40 16.37
C LEU A 179 10.22 -22.78 17.66
N LYS A 180 11.11 -22.34 18.55
CA LYS A 180 10.74 -21.80 19.87
C LYS A 180 10.05 -20.45 19.76
N VAL A 181 8.91 -20.28 20.44
CA VAL A 181 8.19 -19.01 20.52
C VAL A 181 8.80 -18.14 21.63
N THR A 182 9.24 -16.94 21.28
CA THR A 182 9.81 -15.95 22.20
C THR A 182 8.76 -14.95 22.68
N SER A 183 7.87 -14.49 21.80
CA SER A 183 6.79 -13.55 22.13
C SER A 183 5.57 -13.79 21.25
N ARG A 184 4.38 -13.48 21.78
CA ARG A 184 3.08 -13.62 21.07
C ARG A 184 2.42 -12.26 20.91
N LYS A 185 1.86 -12.00 19.73
CA LYS A 185 1.06 -10.81 19.42
C LYS A 185 -0.29 -11.25 18.87
N PRO A 186 -1.33 -10.39 18.88
CA PRO A 186 -2.67 -10.78 18.45
C PRO A 186 -2.75 -11.33 17.02
N LYS A 187 -1.83 -10.91 16.13
CA LYS A 187 -1.82 -11.27 14.71
C LYS A 187 -0.59 -12.06 14.24
N TYR A 188 0.46 -12.14 15.06
CA TYR A 188 1.74 -12.76 14.67
C TYR A 188 2.52 -13.26 15.89
N PHE A 189 3.47 -14.16 15.66
CA PHE A 189 4.39 -14.70 16.65
C PHE A 189 5.80 -14.17 16.42
N VAL A 190 6.59 -14.15 17.48
CA VAL A 190 8.03 -13.90 17.42
C VAL A 190 8.72 -15.17 17.85
N ILE A 191 9.57 -15.72 16.99
CA ILE A 191 10.21 -17.02 17.14
C ILE A 191 11.73 -16.92 17.05
N GLN A 192 12.42 -17.94 17.56
CA GLN A 192 13.86 -18.07 17.39
C GLN A 192 14.17 -19.06 16.25
N LYS A 193 14.82 -18.58 15.20
CA LYS A 193 15.22 -19.34 14.01
C LYS A 193 16.72 -19.20 13.75
N GLN A 194 17.45 -20.31 13.79
CA GLN A 194 18.91 -20.35 13.52
C GLN A 194 19.71 -19.30 14.32
N GLY A 195 19.34 -19.08 15.60
CA GLY A 195 19.96 -18.09 16.48
C GLY A 195 19.40 -16.67 16.36
N ASN A 196 18.63 -16.35 15.31
CA ASN A 196 18.02 -15.04 15.10
C ASN A 196 16.56 -15.00 15.59
N ILE A 197 16.09 -13.82 15.96
CA ILE A 197 14.69 -13.57 16.31
C ILE A 197 13.94 -13.14 15.05
N ASP A 198 12.85 -13.83 14.72
CA ASP A 198 12.04 -13.54 13.55
C ASP A 198 10.55 -13.41 13.91
N SER A 199 9.80 -12.59 13.16
CA SER A 199 8.35 -12.41 13.30
C SER A 199 7.58 -13.08 12.15
N VAL A 200 6.64 -13.96 12.49
CA VAL A 200 5.86 -14.78 11.56
C VAL A 200 4.38 -14.78 11.87
#